data_AF-A0A960AP53-F1
#
_entry.id   AF-A0A960AP53-F1
#
_cell.length_a   1.000
_cell.length_b   1.000
_cell.length_c   1.000
_cell.angle_alpha   90.00
_cell.angle_beta   90.00
_cell.angle_gamma   90.00
#
_symmetry.space_group_name_H-M   'P 1'
#
loop_
_entity.id
_entity.type
_entity.pdbx_description
1 polymer ?
#
loop_
_entity_poly.entity_id
_entity_poly.type
_entity_poly.pdbx_seq_one_letter_code
_entity_poly.pdbx_strand_id
1 'polypeptide(L)'
;ATANRLANFDDANLRRSARAAVAASARVERALEILGDDVPDHLAAAGRLRMEHRQASLEELGALADPPMTKDAIAGRIRRLLGLADRRARELGIPDTEAGLAVDDELV
;
A
#
# COMPACT_ATOMS: atom_id res chain seq x y z
N ALA A 1 28.08 -11.42 -19.85
CA ALA A 1 27.11 -10.38 -20.26
C ALA A 1 25.67 -10.62 -19.78
N THR A 2 25.21 -11.87 -19.61
CA THR A 2 23.84 -12.19 -19.16
C THR A 2 23.65 -12.05 -17.64
N ALA A 3 24.64 -12.45 -16.84
CA ALA A 3 24.61 -12.34 -15.37
C ALA A 3 24.46 -10.88 -14.88
N ASN A 4 25.22 -9.94 -15.44
CA ASN A 4 25.13 -8.52 -15.07
C ASN A 4 23.78 -7.90 -15.45
N ARG A 5 23.15 -8.34 -16.54
CA ARG A 5 21.81 -7.87 -16.90
C ARG A 5 20.76 -8.37 -15.92
N LEU A 6 20.77 -9.66 -15.59
CA LEU A 6 19.81 -10.24 -14.64
C LEU A 6 19.92 -9.58 -13.26
N ALA A 7 21.15 -9.45 -12.73
CA ALA A 7 21.38 -8.78 -11.44
C ALA A 7 20.92 -7.32 -11.43
N ASN A 8 21.13 -6.57 -12.52
CA ASN A 8 20.63 -5.19 -12.64
C ASN A 8 19.10 -5.12 -12.71
N PHE A 9 18.45 -6.06 -13.41
CA PHE A 9 16.99 -6.14 -13.46
C PHE A 9 16.39 -6.45 -12.09
N ASP A 10 16.99 -7.38 -11.34
CA ASP A 10 16.54 -7.75 -10.01
C ASP A 10 16.67 -6.56 -9.03
N ASP A 11 17.79 -5.83 -9.06
CA ASP A 11 17.97 -4.62 -8.25
C ASP A 11 16.97 -3.52 -8.62
N ALA A 12 16.71 -3.30 -9.92
CA ALA A 12 15.73 -2.31 -10.37
C ALA A 12 14.29 -2.68 -9.96
N ASN A 13 13.93 -3.96 -10.11
CA ASN A 13 12.62 -4.47 -9.72
C ASN A 13 12.42 -4.41 -8.20
N LEU A 14 13.44 -4.74 -7.42
CA LEU A 14 13.43 -4.64 -5.96
C LEU A 14 13.21 -3.20 -5.52
N ARG A 15 13.97 -2.25 -6.07
CA ARG A 15 13.83 -0.81 -5.76
C ARG A 15 12.45 -0.26 -6.12
N ARG A 16 11.95 -0.60 -7.32
CA ARG A 16 10.61 -0.19 -7.75
C ARG A 16 9.53 -0.72 -6.80
N SER A 17 9.65 -2.00 -6.43
CA SER A 17 8.70 -2.66 -5.53
C SER A 17 8.72 -2.07 -4.12
N ALA A 18 9.91 -1.77 -3.60
CA ALA A 18 10.08 -1.11 -2.30
C ALA A 18 9.48 0.31 -2.29
N ARG A 19 9.70 1.11 -3.34
CA ARG A 19 9.07 2.44 -3.46
C ARG A 19 7.55 2.34 -3.52
N ALA A 20 7.03 1.39 -4.32
CA ALA A 20 5.60 1.15 -4.40
C ALA A 20 5.01 0.72 -3.03
N ALA A 21 5.74 -0.09 -2.26
CA ALA A 21 5.34 -0.50 -0.91
C ALA A 21 5.26 0.69 0.05
N VAL A 22 6.25 1.59 0.03
CA VAL A 22 6.25 2.81 0.86
C VAL A 22 5.11 3.75 0.46
N ALA A 23 4.92 4.00 -0.84
CA ALA A 23 3.82 4.83 -1.34
C ALA A 23 2.45 4.24 -0.95
N ALA A 24 2.27 2.93 -1.11
CA ALA A 24 1.05 2.25 -0.66
C ALA A 24 0.82 2.39 0.86
N SER A 25 1.89 2.40 1.66
CA SER A 25 1.79 2.59 3.11
C SER A 25 1.32 3.99 3.48
N ALA A 26 1.85 5.02 2.83
CA ALA A 26 1.42 6.41 3.03
C ALA A 26 -0.07 6.59 2.65
N ARG A 27 -0.51 5.99 1.54
CA ARG A 27 -1.93 6.01 1.14
C ARG A 27 -2.83 5.29 2.14
N VAL A 28 -2.37 4.17 2.69
CA VAL A 28 -3.11 3.39 3.68
C VAL A 28 -3.25 4.15 4.99
N GLU A 29 -2.20 4.82 5.44
CA GLU A 29 -2.23 5.72 6.59
C GLU A 29 -3.31 6.79 6.40
N ARG A 30 -3.29 7.48 5.25
CA ARG A 30 -4.32 8.45 4.89
C ARG A 30 -5.72 7.83 4.83
N ALA A 31 -5.86 6.61 4.31
CA ALA A 31 -7.15 5.94 4.22
C ALA A 31 -7.76 5.66 5.59
N LEU A 32 -6.94 5.28 6.58
CA LEU A 32 -7.39 5.05 7.95
C LEU A 32 -7.79 6.36 8.63
N GLU A 33 -7.11 7.47 8.36
CA GLU A 33 -7.52 8.80 8.86
C GLU A 33 -8.88 9.24 8.30
N ILE A 34 -9.11 9.03 7.00
CA ILE A 34 -10.36 9.46 6.33
C ILE A 34 -11.55 8.65 6.83
N LEU A 35 -11.36 7.35 7.06
CA LEU A 35 -12.42 6.45 7.46
C LEU A 35 -12.65 6.44 8.97
N GLY A 36 -11.63 6.71 9.78
CA GLY A 36 -11.73 6.69 11.24
C GLY A 36 -12.35 5.37 11.74
N ASP A 37 -13.36 5.48 12.60
CA ASP A 37 -14.05 4.33 13.20
C ASP A 37 -15.00 3.60 12.23
N ASP A 38 -15.30 4.18 11.05
CA ASP A 38 -16.18 3.57 10.05
C ASP A 38 -15.47 2.51 9.18
N VAL A 39 -14.17 2.30 9.39
CA VAL A 39 -13.39 1.31 8.63
C VAL A 39 -13.79 -0.12 9.02
N PRO A 40 -14.11 -1.01 8.06
CA PRO A 40 -14.34 -2.42 8.37
C PRO A 40 -13.09 -3.09 8.95
N ASP A 41 -13.25 -3.85 10.04
CA ASP A 41 -12.13 -4.45 10.82
C ASP A 41 -11.11 -5.21 9.96
N HIS A 42 -11.59 -6.01 9.01
CA HIS A 42 -10.73 -6.82 8.15
C HIS A 42 -9.90 -5.97 7.16
N LEU A 43 -10.35 -4.76 6.83
CA LEU A 43 -9.60 -3.77 6.04
C LEU A 43 -8.65 -2.98 6.93
N ALA A 44 -9.10 -2.60 8.13
CA ALA A 44 -8.29 -1.93 9.12
C ALA A 44 -7.07 -2.77 9.53
N ALA A 45 -7.26 -4.07 9.74
CA ALA A 45 -6.19 -5.02 10.04
C ALA A 45 -5.15 -5.09 8.91
N ALA A 46 -5.61 -5.18 7.65
CA ALA A 46 -4.71 -5.16 6.49
C ALA A 46 -3.96 -3.82 6.36
N GLY A 47 -4.64 -2.71 6.65
CA GLY A 47 -4.05 -1.38 6.64
C GLY A 47 -2.97 -1.21 7.70
N ARG A 48 -3.27 -1.58 8.95
CA ARG A 48 -2.31 -1.56 10.06
C ARG A 48 -1.09 -2.43 9.77
N LEU A 49 -1.29 -3.65 9.25
CA LEU A 49 -0.19 -4.54 8.89
C LEU A 49 0.73 -3.93 7.81
N ARG A 50 0.16 -3.25 6.80
CA ARG A 50 0.93 -2.51 5.81
C ARG A 50 1.71 -1.34 6.43
N MET A 51 1.12 -0.61 7.38
CA MET A 51 1.81 0.49 8.08
C MET A 51 2.94 0.01 9.00
N GLU A 52 2.77 -1.14 9.63
CA GLU A 52 3.78 -1.77 10.49
C GLU A 52 4.97 -2.26 9.64
N HIS A 53 4.71 -2.80 8.46
CA HIS A 53 5.73 -3.33 7.55
C HIS A 53 5.76 -2.55 6.22
N ARG A 54 6.11 -1.26 6.28
CA ARG A 54 6.01 -0.34 5.13
C ARG A 54 6.77 -0.78 3.89
N GLN A 55 7.88 -1.50 4.07
CA GLN A 55 8.75 -1.95 2.99
C GLN A 55 8.49 -3.41 2.56
N ALA A 56 7.65 -4.14 3.28
CA ALA A 56 7.35 -5.53 2.97
C ALA A 56 6.59 -5.64 1.64
N SER A 57 6.94 -6.68 0.90
CA SER A 57 6.20 -7.13 -0.26
C SER A 57 4.80 -7.61 0.15
N LEU A 58 3.89 -7.68 -0.82
CA LEU A 58 2.55 -8.23 -0.58
C LEU A 58 2.58 -9.71 -0.19
N GLU A 59 3.62 -10.45 -0.60
CA GLU A 59 3.79 -11.85 -0.25
C GLU A 59 4.18 -12.00 1.22
N GLU A 60 5.16 -11.22 1.67
CA GLU A 60 5.56 -11.16 3.09
C GLU A 60 4.41 -10.70 3.98
N LEU A 61 3.65 -9.66 3.58
CA LEU A 61 2.46 -9.23 4.32
C LEU A 61 1.39 -10.32 4.40
N GLY A 62 1.20 -11.09 3.32
CA GLY A 62 0.28 -12.22 3.33
C GLY A 62 0.67 -13.29 4.35
N ALA A 63 1.98 -13.59 4.44
CA ALA A 63 2.52 -14.54 5.39
C ALA A 63 2.49 -14.05 6.86
N LEU A 64 2.65 -12.73 7.08
CA LEU A 64 2.61 -12.10 8.40
C LEU A 64 1.19 -11.91 8.95
N ALA A 65 0.18 -11.97 8.09
CA ALA A 65 -1.20 -11.81 8.51
C ALA A 65 -1.67 -12.97 9.39
N ASP A 66 -2.64 -12.70 10.27
CA ASP A 66 -3.29 -13.71 11.11
C ASP A 66 -4.81 -13.73 10.87
N PRO A 67 -5.38 -14.80 10.29
CA PRO A 67 -4.69 -15.95 9.72
C PRO A 67 -3.88 -15.59 8.46
N PRO A 68 -2.82 -16.37 8.12
CA PRO A 68 -2.04 -16.14 6.91
C PRO A 68 -2.93 -16.15 5.67
N MET A 69 -2.60 -15.28 4.72
CA MET A 69 -3.36 -15.14 3.48
C MET A 69 -2.45 -15.01 2.26
N THR A 70 -3.02 -15.24 1.09
CA THR A 70 -2.27 -15.08 -0.16
C THR A 70 -1.94 -13.62 -0.44
N LYS A 71 -0.88 -13.40 -1.23
CA LYS A 71 -0.53 -12.09 -1.80
C LYS A 71 -1.73 -11.33 -2.37
N ASP A 72 -2.58 -12.03 -3.11
CA ASP A 72 -3.74 -11.43 -3.77
C ASP A 72 -4.88 -11.09 -2.80
N ALA A 73 -5.05 -11.88 -1.74
CA ALA A 73 -6.03 -11.61 -0.70
C ALA A 73 -5.68 -10.31 0.06
N ILE A 74 -4.42 -10.15 0.49
CA ILE A 74 -3.97 -8.93 1.17
C ILE A 74 -3.99 -7.73 0.22
N ALA A 75 -3.55 -7.89 -1.04
CA ALA A 75 -3.64 -6.84 -2.06
C ALA A 75 -5.08 -6.40 -2.32
N GLY A 76 -6.02 -7.34 -2.35
CA GLY A 76 -7.45 -7.06 -2.49
C GLY A 76 -8.01 -6.26 -1.31
N ARG A 77 -7.60 -6.58 -0.07
CA ARG A 77 -8.00 -5.83 1.12
C ARG A 77 -7.45 -4.40 1.09
N ILE A 78 -6.17 -4.21 0.79
CA ILE A 78 -5.56 -2.88 0.67
C ILE A 78 -6.26 -2.05 -0.42
N ARG A 79 -6.51 -2.61 -1.61
CA ARG A 79 -7.22 -1.89 -2.68
C ARG A 79 -8.64 -1.49 -2.28
N ARG A 80 -9.37 -2.35 -1.57
CA ARG A 80 -10.72 -2.03 -1.07
C ARG A 80 -10.70 -0.94 -0.01
N LEU A 81 -9.70 -0.95 0.88
CA LEU A 81 -9.50 0.11 1.88
C LEU A 81 -9.31 1.48 1.21
N LEU A 82 -8.38 1.56 0.26
CA LEU A 82 -8.11 2.79 -0.49
C LEU A 82 -9.36 3.27 -1.23
N GLY A 83 -10.01 2.39 -1.98
CA GLY A 83 -11.22 2.76 -2.74
C GLY A 83 -12.40 3.18 -1.86
N LEU A 84 -12.50 2.67 -0.62
CA LEU A 84 -13.50 3.12 0.35
C LEU A 84 -13.16 4.51 0.87
N ALA A 85 -11.91 4.75 1.24
CA ALA A 85 -11.43 6.06 1.68
C ALA A 85 -11.58 7.13 0.59
N ASP A 86 -11.22 6.82 -0.66
CA ASP A 86 -11.34 7.77 -1.77
C ASP A 86 -12.80 8.15 -2.07
N ARG A 87 -13.74 7.20 -1.91
CA ARG A 87 -15.18 7.52 -1.99
C ARG A 87 -15.59 8.45 -0.86
N ARG A 88 -15.20 8.13 0.38
CA ARG A 88 -15.51 8.93 1.56
C ARG A 88 -14.93 10.34 1.48
N ALA A 89 -13.71 10.48 0.95
CA ALA A 89 -13.04 11.76 0.72
C ALA A 89 -13.85 12.65 -0.23
N ARG A 90 -14.33 12.08 -1.35
CA ARG A 90 -15.18 12.79 -2.31
C ARG A 90 -16.50 13.25 -1.70
N GLU A 91 -17.13 12.41 -0.89
CA GLU A 91 -18.38 12.77 -0.19
C GLU A 91 -18.17 13.91 0.81
N LEU A 92 -17.01 13.94 1.48
CA LEU A 92 -16.63 15.00 2.42
C LEU A 92 -16.06 16.26 1.76
N GLY A 93 -15.75 16.21 0.46
CA GLY A 93 -15.09 17.31 -0.26
C GLY A 93 -13.64 17.56 0.19
N ILE A 94 -12.97 16.53 0.70
CA ILE A 94 -11.56 16.59 1.14
C ILE A 94 -10.62 15.88 0.15
N PRO A 95 -9.30 16.16 0.18
CA PRO A 95 -8.33 15.43 -0.63
C PRO A 95 -8.32 13.93 -0.32
N ASP A 96 -8.22 13.13 -1.40
CA ASP A 96 -8.24 11.66 -1.36
C ASP A 96 -6.89 11.05 -0.93
N THR A 97 -6.74 9.73 -1.07
CA THR A 97 -5.51 9.04 -0.66
C THR A 97 -4.30 9.31 -1.56
N GLU A 98 -4.47 9.85 -2.77
CA GLU A 98 -3.37 10.13 -3.70
C GLU A 98 -2.86 11.57 -3.62
N ALA A 99 -3.66 12.49 -3.08
CA ALA A 99 -3.33 13.91 -3.03
C ALA A 99 -1.97 14.26 -2.37
N GLY A 100 -1.48 13.44 -1.45
CA GLY A 100 -0.19 13.64 -0.78
C GLY A 100 1.01 12.99 -1.48
N LEU A 101 0.80 12.13 -2.48
CA LEU A 101 1.89 11.44 -3.19
C LEU A 101 2.38 12.16 -4.43
N ALA A 102 1.56 13.05 -5.01
CA ALA A 102 1.89 13.78 -6.22
C ALA A 102 3.12 14.70 -6.08
N VAL A 103 3.54 15.02 -4.85
CA VAL A 103 4.68 15.89 -4.56
C VAL A 103 6.04 15.20 -4.67
N ASP A 104 6.12 13.86 -4.64
CA ASP A 104 7.40 13.15 -4.64
C ASP A 104 7.89 12.71 -6.03
N ASP A 105 7.01 12.68 -7.04
CA ASP A 105 7.35 12.23 -8.41
C ASP A 105 7.96 13.34 -9.30
N GLU A 106 7.82 14.63 -8.93
CA GLU A 106 8.38 15.77 -9.67
C GLU A 106 9.85 16.10 -9.31
N LEU A 107 10.50 15.33 -8.43
CA LEU A 107 11.87 15.60 -7.96
C LEU A 107 12.92 14.56 -8.39
N VAL A 108 12.70 13.83 -9.50
CA VAL A 108 13.71 12.94 -10.11
C VAL A 108 14.06 13.34 -11.53
#